data_AF-A0A946QMQ6-F1
#
_entry.id   AF-A0A946QMQ6-F1
#
_cell.length_a   1.000
_cell.length_b   1.000
_cell.length_c   1.000
_cell.angle_alpha   90.00
_cell.angle_beta   90.00
_cell.angle_gamma   90.00
#
_symmetry.space_group_name_H-M   'P 1'
#
loop_
_entity.id
_entity.type
_entity.pdbx_description
1 polymer ?
#
loop_
_entity_poly.entity_id
_entity_poly.type
_entity_poly.pdbx_seq_one_letter_code
_entity_poly.pdbx_strand_id
1 'polypeptide(L)'
;MAYQNLEPVSKQLTIVIGLTVVGFMAFGFALSFYRNLLFEQTLGEIGMQNNVLRERIAEGHRSLEYFQSSQYKDKYSKENLNLVRPGEKILVITHTAKDPFILSEDNVAELEQQEAKYFELMRQMPVLEHWKLYLFHKDKIEELKMNL
;
A
#
# COMPACT_ATOMS: atom_id res chain seq x y z
N MET A 1 19.24 -43.94 -66.92
CA MET A 1 20.05 -42.88 -66.29
C MET A 1 19.16 -42.12 -65.34
N ALA A 2 19.34 -42.29 -64.03
CA ALA A 2 18.58 -41.58 -63.02
C ALA A 2 19.59 -40.91 -62.08
N TYR A 3 19.93 -39.66 -62.39
CA TYR A 3 20.62 -38.79 -61.44
C TYR A 3 19.60 -38.44 -60.36
N GLN A 4 19.57 -39.22 -59.28
CA GLN A 4 18.89 -38.81 -58.07
C GLN A 4 19.69 -37.63 -57.50
N ASN A 5 19.13 -36.44 -57.65
CA ASN A 5 19.53 -35.26 -56.90
C ASN A 5 19.20 -35.52 -55.43
N LEU A 6 20.10 -36.20 -54.71
CA LEU A 6 20.15 -36.10 -53.27
C LEU A 6 20.62 -34.68 -52.97
N GLU A 7 19.69 -33.74 -52.79
CA GLU A 7 20.02 -32.54 -52.04
C GLU A 7 20.70 -32.97 -50.74
N PRO A 8 21.85 -32.38 -50.40
CA PRO A 8 22.62 -32.88 -49.28
C PRO A 8 21.76 -32.73 -48.02
N VAL A 9 21.51 -33.84 -47.33
CA VAL A 9 20.71 -33.94 -46.10
C VAL A 9 21.07 -32.85 -45.07
N SER A 10 22.31 -32.36 -45.13
CA SER A 10 22.80 -31.21 -44.35
C SER A 10 22.03 -29.90 -44.57
N LYS A 11 21.55 -29.60 -45.79
CA LYS A 11 20.75 -28.40 -46.08
C LYS A 11 19.37 -28.48 -45.44
N GLN A 12 18.69 -29.61 -45.58
CA GLN A 12 17.37 -29.82 -44.97
C GLN A 12 17.46 -29.78 -43.43
N LEU A 13 18.50 -30.39 -42.85
CA LEU A 13 18.72 -30.35 -41.41
C LEU A 13 18.97 -28.92 -40.89
N THR A 14 19.76 -28.12 -41.62
CA THR A 14 20.03 -26.72 -41.25
C THR A 14 18.75 -25.87 -41.29
N ILE A 15 17.87 -26.10 -42.28
CA ILE A 15 16.58 -25.40 -42.38
C ILE A 15 15.67 -25.77 -41.20
N VAL A 16 15.58 -27.05 -40.84
CA VAL A 16 14.75 -27.50 -39.70
C VAL A 16 15.25 -26.93 -38.39
N ILE A 17 16.57 -26.94 -38.16
CA ILE A 17 17.17 -26.34 -36.96
C ILE A 17 16.93 -24.82 -36.93
N GLY A 18 17.16 -24.13 -38.06
CA GLY A 18 16.91 -22.70 -38.18
C GLY A 18 15.45 -22.34 -37.91
N LEU A 19 14.51 -23.07 -38.49
CA LEU A 19 13.07 -22.89 -38.25
C LEU A 19 12.72 -23.10 -36.77
N THR A 20 13.31 -24.10 -36.13
CA THR A 20 13.08 -24.40 -34.71
C THR A 20 13.57 -23.25 -33.83
N VAL A 21 14.78 -22.74 -34.08
CA VAL A 21 15.35 -21.60 -33.33
C VAL A 21 14.49 -20.34 -33.50
N VAL A 22 14.07 -20.02 -34.73
CA VAL A 22 13.18 -18.89 -35.00
C VAL A 22 11.84 -19.06 -34.29
N GLY A 23 11.27 -20.27 -34.29
CA GLY A 23 10.06 -20.59 -33.55
C GLY A 23 10.19 -20.37 -32.04
N PHE A 24 11.30 -20.83 -31.45
CA PHE A 24 11.59 -20.60 -30.03
C PHE A 24 11.75 -19.10 -29.71
N MET A 25 12.41 -18.33 -30.57
CA MET A 25 12.54 -16.88 -30.39
C MET A 25 11.19 -16.17 -30.46
N ALA A 26 10.35 -16.50 -31.45
CA ALA A 26 9.01 -15.93 -31.57
C ALA A 26 8.11 -16.29 -30.37
N PHE A 27 8.18 -17.54 -29.91
CA PHE A 27 7.46 -17.99 -28.73
C PHE A 27 7.93 -17.29 -27.45
N GLY A 28 9.25 -17.15 -27.26
CA GLY A 28 9.84 -16.41 -26.14
C GLY A 28 9.43 -14.94 -26.13
N PHE A 29 9.41 -14.30 -27.31
CA PHE A 29 8.93 -12.94 -27.47
C PHE A 29 7.45 -12.79 -27.10
N ALA A 30 6.60 -13.69 -27.59
CA ALA A 30 5.17 -13.70 -27.26
C ALA A 30 4.92 -13.88 -25.76
N LEU A 31 5.64 -14.80 -25.11
CA LEU A 31 5.54 -15.01 -23.66
C LEU A 31 6.01 -13.77 -22.87
N SER A 32 7.10 -13.13 -23.30
CA SER A 32 7.61 -11.91 -22.69
C SER A 32 6.59 -10.77 -22.79
N PHE A 33 5.99 -10.59 -23.97
CA PHE A 33 4.98 -9.57 -24.20
C PHE A 33 3.71 -9.82 -23.35
N TYR A 34 3.25 -11.08 -23.28
CA TYR A 34 2.11 -11.46 -22.44
C TYR A 34 2.36 -11.16 -20.97
N ARG A 35 3.56 -11.49 -20.46
CA ARG A 35 3.92 -11.20 -19.07
C ARG A 35 3.94 -9.70 -18.78
N ASN A 36 4.45 -8.90 -19.70
CA ASN A 36 4.49 -7.45 -19.58
C ASN A 36 3.08 -6.88 -19.41
N LEU A 37 2.16 -7.28 -20.30
CA LEU A 37 0.78 -6.82 -20.29
C LEU A 37 0.05 -7.17 -18.99
N LEU A 38 0.26 -8.39 -18.47
CA LEU A 38 -0.30 -8.82 -17.19
C LEU A 38 0.28 -8.00 -16.01
N PHE A 39 1.56 -7.64 -16.10
CA PHE A 39 2.24 -6.82 -15.10
C PHE A 39 1.68 -5.41 -15.05
N GLU A 40 1.45 -4.77 -16.20
CA GLU A 40 0.81 -3.45 -16.27
C GLU A 40 -0.59 -3.46 -15.66
N GLN A 41 -1.39 -4.49 -15.96
CA GLN A 41 -2.73 -4.63 -15.38
C GLN A 41 -2.68 -4.77 -13.86
N THR A 42 -1.76 -5.61 -13.37
CA THR A 42 -1.60 -5.85 -11.92
C THR A 42 -1.12 -4.58 -11.20
N LEU A 43 -0.17 -3.84 -11.78
CA LEU A 43 0.29 -2.56 -11.23
C LEU A 43 -0.83 -1.52 -11.19
N GLY A 44 -1.65 -1.44 -12.24
CA GLY A 44 -2.81 -0.56 -12.29
C GLY A 44 -3.83 -0.89 -11.19
N GLU A 45 -4.12 -2.18 -10.99
CA GLU A 45 -5.04 -2.64 -9.95
C GLU A 45 -4.53 -2.32 -8.53
N ILE A 46 -3.24 -2.59 -8.26
CA ILE A 46 -2.61 -2.25 -6.98
C ILE A 46 -2.67 -0.74 -6.73
N GLY A 47 -2.41 0.08 -7.76
CA GLY A 47 -2.51 1.54 -7.66
C GLY A 47 -3.92 2.01 -7.30
N MET A 48 -4.95 1.45 -7.94
CA MET A 48 -6.34 1.75 -7.61
C MET A 48 -6.68 1.34 -6.17
N GLN A 49 -6.27 0.15 -5.75
CA GLN A 49 -6.49 -0.33 -4.38
C GLN A 49 -5.79 0.57 -3.34
N ASN A 50 -4.58 1.05 -3.62
CA ASN A 50 -3.86 1.97 -2.74
C ASN A 50 -4.59 3.31 -2.58
N ASN A 51 -5.09 3.88 -3.68
CA ASN A 51 -5.85 5.13 -3.64
C ASN A 51 -7.14 4.99 -2.83
N VAL A 52 -7.90 3.91 -3.04
CA VAL A 52 -9.11 3.61 -2.25
C VAL A 52 -8.77 3.43 -0.77
N LEU A 53 -7.64 2.77 -0.46
CA LEU A 53 -7.19 2.60 0.92
C LEU A 53 -6.84 3.94 1.58
N ARG A 54 -6.12 4.82 0.87
CA ARG A 54 -5.79 6.17 1.36
C ARG A 54 -7.04 6.99 1.65
N GLU A 55 -8.04 6.93 0.78
CA GLU A 55 -9.31 7.63 0.97
C GLU A 55 -10.06 7.11 2.21
N ARG A 56 -10.14 5.79 2.38
CA ARG A 56 -10.73 5.18 3.58
C ARG A 56 -10.01 5.55 4.87
N ILE A 57 -8.68 5.62 4.84
CA ILE A 57 -7.88 6.05 5.99
C ILE A 57 -8.21 7.50 6.34
N ALA A 58 -8.23 8.40 5.34
CA ALA A 58 -8.57 9.81 5.56
C ALA A 58 -10.00 9.99 6.10
N GLU A 59 -10.97 9.26 5.57
CA GLU A 59 -12.34 9.26 6.06
C GLU A 59 -12.45 8.70 7.49
N GLY A 60 -11.72 7.62 7.78
CA GLY A 60 -11.62 7.04 9.11
C GLY A 60 -11.06 8.01 10.14
N HIS A 61 -9.97 8.72 9.80
CA HIS A 61 -9.39 9.74 10.66
C HIS A 61 -10.38 10.89 10.91
N ARG A 62 -11.05 11.40 9.88
CA ARG A 62 -12.05 12.46 10.02
C ARG A 62 -13.22 12.02 10.91
N SER A 63 -13.65 10.77 10.78
CA SER A 63 -14.72 10.21 11.60
C SER A 63 -14.30 10.05 13.06
N LEU A 64 -13.09 9.55 13.31
CA LEU A 64 -12.53 9.44 14.66
C LEU A 64 -12.37 10.81 15.33
N GLU A 65 -11.87 11.80 14.59
CA GLU A 65 -11.76 13.18 15.06
C GLU A 65 -13.14 13.74 15.43
N TYR A 66 -14.16 13.48 14.60
CA TYR A 66 -15.53 13.87 14.91
C TYR A 66 -16.05 13.21 16.19
N PHE A 67 -15.86 11.90 16.39
CA PHE A 67 -16.32 11.20 17.60
C PHE A 67 -15.57 11.61 18.86
N GLN A 68 -14.29 11.96 18.74
CA GLN A 68 -13.49 12.45 19.87
C GLN A 68 -13.76 13.92 20.20
N SER A 69 -14.29 14.68 19.24
CA SER A 69 -14.61 16.09 19.42
C SER A 69 -15.55 16.32 20.61
N SER A 70 -15.35 17.43 21.31
CA SER A 70 -16.25 17.91 22.36
C SER A 70 -17.67 18.12 21.85
N GLN A 71 -17.83 18.35 20.54
CA GLN A 71 -19.11 18.58 19.87
C GLN A 71 -19.95 17.31 19.77
N TYR A 72 -19.34 16.17 19.43
CA TYR A 72 -20.05 14.89 19.44
C TYR A 72 -20.44 14.50 20.86
N LYS A 73 -19.57 14.72 21.85
CA LYS A 73 -19.87 14.48 23.27
C LYS A 73 -21.04 15.33 23.76
N ASP A 74 -21.12 16.60 23.37
CA ASP A 74 -22.23 17.49 23.70
C ASP A 74 -23.54 17.06 23.03
N LYS A 75 -23.50 16.74 21.73
CA LYS A 75 -24.66 16.19 21.00
C LYS A 75 -25.18 14.90 21.64
N TYR A 76 -24.28 13.94 21.89
CA TYR A 76 -24.61 12.66 22.51
C TYR A 76 -25.18 12.82 23.92
N SER A 77 -24.63 13.75 24.71
CA SER A 77 -25.15 14.05 26.05
C SER A 77 -26.56 14.63 26.01
N LYS A 78 -26.82 15.56 25.08
CA LYS A 78 -28.15 16.19 24.91
C LYS A 78 -29.21 15.18 24.45
N GLU A 79 -28.87 14.29 23.53
CA GLU A 79 -29.76 13.19 23.09
C GLU A 79 -30.07 12.22 24.25
N ASN A 80 -29.05 11.78 24.99
CA ASN A 80 -29.24 10.84 26.11
C ASN A 80 -30.03 11.43 27.28
N LEU A 81 -29.96 12.74 27.50
CA LEU A 81 -30.70 13.42 28.57
C LEU A 81 -32.15 13.76 28.19
N ASN A 82 -32.65 13.32 27.01
CA ASN A 82 -33.97 13.69 26.46
C ASN A 82 -34.23 15.20 26.44
N LEU A 83 -33.17 16.00 26.38
CA LEU A 83 -33.24 17.47 26.33
C LEU A 83 -33.51 17.98 24.91
N VAL A 84 -33.40 17.10 23.90
CA VAL A 84 -33.70 17.41 22.50
C VAL A 84 -35.20 17.28 22.27
N ARG A 85 -35.86 18.40 21.93
CA ARG A 85 -37.28 18.38 21.57
C ARG A 85 -37.47 17.80 20.16
N PRO A 86 -38.50 16.97 19.90
CA PRO A 86 -38.76 16.42 18.58
C PRO A 86 -39.02 17.56 17.58
N GLY A 87 -38.10 17.78 16.64
CA GLY A 87 -38.16 18.84 15.63
C GLY A 87 -37.00 19.85 15.65
N GLU A 88 -36.11 19.80 16.63
CA GLU A 88 -34.98 20.73 16.74
C GLU A 88 -33.76 20.26 15.91
N LYS A 89 -33.32 21.09 14.94
CA LYS A 89 -32.12 20.81 14.12
C LYS A 89 -30.89 21.40 14.81
N ILE A 90 -30.01 20.54 15.32
CA ILE A 90 -28.73 20.95 15.91
C ILE A 90 -27.78 21.34 14.77
N LEU A 91 -27.58 22.65 14.57
CA LEU A 91 -26.59 23.22 13.67
C LEU A 91 -25.26 23.40 14.42
N VAL A 92 -24.26 22.59 14.08
CA VAL A 92 -22.91 22.74 14.59
C VAL A 92 -22.16 23.72 13.68
N ILE A 93 -21.89 24.93 14.18
CA ILE A 93 -21.11 25.93 13.45
C ILE A 93 -19.62 25.69 13.72
N THR A 94 -18.89 25.29 12.68
CA THR A 94 -17.44 25.14 12.74
C THR A 94 -16.77 26.51 12.68
N HIS A 95 -16.15 26.95 13.77
CA HIS A 95 -15.11 27.96 13.67
C HIS A 95 -13.84 27.26 13.20
N THR A 96 -13.42 27.53 11.96
CA THR A 96 -12.07 27.22 11.47
C THR A 96 -11.08 27.93 12.39
N ALA A 97 -10.62 27.23 13.42
CA ALA A 97 -9.38 27.56 14.08
C ALA A 97 -8.27 27.26 13.07
N LYS A 98 -7.80 28.34 12.46
CA LYS A 98 -6.63 28.37 11.62
C LYS A 98 -5.45 28.04 12.52
N ASP A 99 -4.91 26.83 12.39
CA ASP A 99 -3.49 26.50 12.50
C ASP A 99 -3.27 25.10 11.94
N PRO A 100 -2.98 24.97 10.63
CA PRO A 100 -2.48 23.72 10.11
C PRO A 100 -1.02 23.61 10.55
N PHE A 101 -0.72 22.61 11.39
CA PHE A 101 0.62 22.05 11.45
C PHE A 101 0.87 21.43 10.08
N ILE A 102 1.43 22.21 9.15
CA ILE A 102 1.81 21.72 7.82
C ILE A 102 3.00 20.78 8.06
N LEU A 103 2.74 19.48 8.03
CA LEU A 103 3.79 18.48 7.86
C LEU A 103 4.35 18.68 6.45
N SER A 104 5.49 19.35 6.33
CA SER A 104 6.28 19.42 5.11
C SER A 104 6.52 17.99 4.58
N GLU A 105 6.54 17.79 3.26
CA GLU A 105 6.80 16.46 2.66
C GLU A 105 8.12 15.85 3.16
N ASP A 106 9.10 16.67 3.53
CA ASP A 106 10.35 16.24 4.19
C ASP A 106 10.11 15.54 5.54
N ASN A 107 9.15 16.01 6.35
CA ASN A 107 8.82 15.41 7.65
C ASN A 107 8.14 14.03 7.48
N VAL A 108 7.38 13.83 6.39
CA VAL A 108 6.71 12.55 6.13
C VAL A 108 7.74 11.50 5.72
N ALA A 109 8.70 11.87 4.88
CA ALA A 109 9.80 10.99 4.47
C ALA A 109 10.71 10.63 5.66
N GLU A 110 11.00 11.57 6.55
CA GLU A 110 11.77 11.29 7.78
C GLU A 110 11.00 10.34 8.72
N LEU A 111 9.70 10.57 8.95
CA LEU A 111 8.86 9.68 9.76
C LEU A 111 8.81 8.25 9.18
N GLU A 112 8.67 8.09 7.87
CA GLU A 112 8.68 6.78 7.21
C GLU A 112 10.03 6.05 7.38
N GLN A 113 11.14 6.78 7.33
CA GLN A 113 12.48 6.22 7.57
C GLN A 113 12.69 5.80 9.02
N GLN A 114 12.19 6.59 9.98
CA GLN A 114 12.25 6.27 11.41
C GLN A 114 11.41 5.03 11.73
N GLU A 115 10.20 4.92 11.15
CA GLU A 115 9.36 3.75 11.29
C GLU A 115 10.02 2.50 10.67
N ALA A 116 10.63 2.60 9.49
CA ALA A 116 11.33 1.49 8.86
C ALA A 116 12.50 0.97 9.71
N LYS A 117 13.31 1.86 10.28
CA LYS A 117 14.41 1.49 11.20
C LYS A 117 13.89 0.84 12.47
N TYR A 118 12.79 1.34 13.02
CA TYR A 118 12.13 0.75 14.18
C TYR A 118 11.66 -0.70 13.89
N PHE A 119 11.03 -0.93 12.73
CA PHE A 119 10.59 -2.27 12.34
C PHE A 119 11.76 -3.24 12.09
N GLU A 120 12.87 -2.75 11.55
CA GLU A 120 14.08 -3.55 11.38
C GLU A 120 14.67 -3.98 12.73
N LEU A 121 14.75 -3.05 13.70
CA LEU A 121 15.20 -3.33 15.05
C LEU A 121 14.27 -4.32 15.78
N MET A 122 12.95 -4.18 15.60
CA MET A 122 11.98 -5.14 16.13
C MET A 122 12.14 -6.54 15.54
N ARG A 123 12.53 -6.65 14.26
CA ARG A 123 12.75 -7.95 13.60
C ARG A 123 14.01 -8.67 14.11
N GLN A 124 15.00 -7.92 14.60
CA GLN A 124 16.24 -8.46 15.13
C GLN A 124 16.12 -8.94 16.59
N MET A 125 15.11 -8.46 17.33
CA MET A 125 14.93 -8.85 18.73
C MET A 125 14.18 -10.19 18.89
N PRO A 126 14.50 -10.98 19.94
CA PRO A 126 13.73 -12.15 20.32
C PRO A 126 12.28 -11.77 20.68
N VAL A 127 11.33 -12.61 20.28
CA VAL A 127 9.88 -12.38 20.51
C VAL A 127 9.56 -12.13 22.00
N LEU A 128 10.27 -12.79 22.92
CA LEU A 128 10.07 -12.60 24.36
C LEU A 128 10.39 -11.16 24.81
N GLU A 129 11.43 -10.55 24.24
CA GLU A 129 11.84 -9.18 24.58
C GLU A 129 10.84 -8.16 24.04
N HIS A 130 10.23 -8.43 22.88
CA HIS A 130 9.15 -7.61 22.33
C HIS A 130 7.96 -7.52 23.29
N TRP A 131 7.48 -8.67 23.79
CA TRP A 131 6.39 -8.69 24.76
C TRP A 131 6.78 -8.04 26.08
N LYS A 132 8.03 -8.21 26.53
CA LYS A 132 8.52 -7.55 27.75
C LYS A 132 8.52 -6.03 27.61
N LEU A 133 9.00 -5.50 26.48
CA LEU A 133 8.96 -4.07 26.19
C LEU A 133 7.52 -3.55 26.14
N TYR A 134 6.64 -4.24 25.41
CA TYR A 134 5.24 -3.85 25.25
C TYR A 134 4.46 -3.83 26.56
N LEU A 135 4.68 -4.83 27.42
CA LEU A 135 3.93 -4.98 28.67
C LEU A 135 4.48 -4.15 29.82
N PHE A 136 5.81 -4.01 29.93
CA PHE A 136 6.46 -3.45 31.13
C PHE A 136 7.20 -2.13 30.90
N HIS A 137 7.47 -1.74 29.65
CA HIS A 137 8.30 -0.58 29.33
C HIS A 137 7.72 0.26 28.20
N LYS A 138 6.45 0.66 28.32
CA LYS A 138 5.78 1.53 27.35
C LYS A 138 6.50 2.87 27.13
N ASP A 139 7.04 3.45 28.21
CA ASP A 139 7.80 4.70 28.14
C ASP A 139 9.07 4.57 27.28
N LYS A 140 9.73 3.40 27.29
CA LYS A 140 10.89 3.13 26.45
C LYS A 140 10.53 2.95 24.97
N ILE A 141 9.29 2.55 24.67
CA ILE A 141 8.82 2.44 23.28
C ILE A 141 8.63 3.84 22.69
N GLU A 142 8.06 4.76 23.47
CA GLU A 142 7.93 6.16 23.05
C GLU A 142 9.31 6.82 22.90
N GLU A 143 10.24 6.55 23.82
CA GLU A 143 11.62 7.03 23.71
C GLU A 143 12.35 6.46 22.48
N LEU A 144 12.19 5.17 22.17
CA LEU A 144 12.76 4.56 20.97
C LEU A 144 12.15 5.10 19.67
N LYS A 145 10.88 5.53 19.71
CA LYS A 145 10.21 6.16 18.57
C LYS A 145 10.65 7.62 18.37
N MET A 146 11.04 8.30 19.45
CA MET A 146 11.48 9.70 19.41
C MET A 146 12.99 9.88 19.16
N ASN A 147 13.83 8.93 19.57
CA ASN A 147 15.30 9.03 19.50
C ASN A 147 15.93 8.42 18.24
N LEU A 148 15.14 7.92 17.28
CA LEU A 148 15.62 7.16 16.12
C LEU A 148 15.06 7.72 14.82
#